data_AF-A0A7C6TXR5-F1
#
_entry.id   AF-A0A7C6TXR5-F1
#
_cell.length_a   1.000
_cell.length_b   1.000
_cell.length_c   1.000
_cell.angle_alpha   90.00
_cell.angle_beta   90.00
_cell.angle_gamma   90.00
#
_symmetry.space_group_name_H-M   'P 1'
#
loop_
_entity.id
_entity.type
_entity.pdbx_description
1 polymer ?
#
loop_
_entity_poly.entity_id
_entity_poly.type
_entity_poly.pdbx_seq_one_letter_code
_entity_poly.pdbx_strand_id
1 'polypeptide(L)'
;MAYIYFMSVVGIIVILLETKLIAGEKYTVWGVSLFDNIGIFHMVSFAMINGIITPALGLLQGAFAKNKVEGFAFIKGTGILALIPALMILEAFQGGMQYVLGIFPNFWAIRGMLLELMPMENGANLSYPLYLLIGGVYNLILLIVAYRLFLKKAQY
;
A
#
# COMPACT_ATOMS: atom_id res chain seq x y z
N MET A 1 3.47 -9.65 -16.05
CA MET A 1 2.80 -8.67 -15.17
C MET A 1 1.73 -9.29 -14.28
N ALA A 2 0.80 -10.10 -14.83
CA ALA A 2 -0.20 -10.81 -14.02
C ALA A 2 0.41 -11.69 -12.90
N TYR A 3 1.50 -12.42 -13.19
CA TYR A 3 2.23 -13.19 -12.17
C TYR A 3 2.76 -12.33 -11.02
N ILE A 4 3.39 -11.18 -11.32
CA ILE A 4 3.93 -10.26 -10.30
C ILE A 4 2.81 -9.73 -9.40
N TYR A 5 1.68 -9.35 -10.01
CA TYR A 5 0.50 -8.94 -9.27
C TYR A 5 -0.02 -10.07 -8.37
N PHE A 6 -0.22 -11.27 -8.93
CA PHE A 6 -0.72 -12.41 -8.17
C PHE A 6 0.19 -12.75 -6.98
N MET A 7 1.50 -12.81 -7.20
CA MET A 7 2.46 -13.07 -6.12
C MET A 7 2.46 -11.97 -5.06
N SER A 8 2.25 -10.70 -5.45
CA SER A 8 2.11 -9.59 -4.52
C SER A 8 0.86 -9.73 -3.66
N VAL A 9 -0.30 -10.01 -4.27
CA VAL A 9 -1.57 -10.22 -3.55
C VAL A 9 -1.45 -11.38 -2.57
N VAL A 10 -0.96 -12.54 -3.03
CA VAL A 10 -0.75 -13.72 -2.17
C VAL A 10 0.22 -13.39 -1.05
N GLY A 11 1.35 -12.74 -1.35
CA GLY A 11 2.35 -12.36 -0.35
C GLY A 11 1.79 -11.44 0.73
N ILE A 12 1.01 -10.43 0.35
CA ILE A 12 0.36 -9.53 1.32
C ILE A 12 -0.62 -10.30 2.21
N ILE A 13 -1.45 -11.19 1.64
CA ILE A 13 -2.40 -12.00 2.40
C ILE A 13 -1.66 -12.91 3.39
N VAL A 14 -0.62 -13.62 2.92
CA VAL A 14 0.19 -14.51 3.75
C VAL A 14 0.81 -13.74 4.91
N ILE A 15 1.45 -12.59 4.65
CA ILE A 15 2.06 -11.77 5.71
C ILE A 15 1.01 -11.33 6.74
N LEU A 16 -0.15 -10.83 6.30
CA LEU A 16 -1.19 -10.36 7.23
C LEU A 16 -1.79 -11.51 8.05
N LEU A 17 -2.04 -12.67 7.42
CA LEU A 17 -2.57 -13.84 8.10
C LEU A 17 -1.57 -14.45 9.08
N GLU A 18 -0.33 -14.64 8.66
CA GLU A 18 0.73 -15.17 9.53
C GLU A 18 0.98 -14.22 10.70
N THR A 19 1.01 -12.91 10.46
CA THR A 19 1.16 -11.93 11.55
C THR A 19 0.01 -12.02 12.54
N LYS A 20 -1.24 -12.13 12.06
CA LYS A 20 -2.42 -12.32 12.91
C LYS A 20 -2.34 -13.61 13.75
N LEU A 21 -1.99 -14.73 13.12
CA LEU A 21 -2.02 -16.06 13.76
C LEU A 21 -0.85 -16.29 14.72
N ILE A 22 0.34 -15.81 14.37
CA ILE A 22 1.58 -16.10 15.11
C ILE A 22 1.87 -15.00 16.14
N ALA A 23 1.60 -13.74 15.79
CA ALA A 23 2.05 -12.58 16.55
C ALA A 23 0.92 -11.61 16.95
N GLY A 24 -0.35 -11.91 16.65
CA GLY A 24 -1.48 -11.01 16.93
C GLY A 24 -1.53 -10.55 18.39
N GLU A 25 -1.31 -11.47 19.33
CA GLU A 25 -1.26 -11.18 20.77
C GLU A 25 -0.12 -10.25 21.21
N LYS A 26 0.90 -10.05 20.37
CA LYS A 26 2.01 -9.10 20.63
C LYS A 26 1.69 -7.70 20.14
N TYR A 27 0.79 -7.55 19.17
CA TYR A 27 0.36 -6.27 18.63
C TYR A 27 -0.90 -5.79 19.34
N THR A 28 -0.76 -5.44 20.63
CA THR A 28 -1.87 -4.95 21.46
C THR A 28 -1.69 -3.49 21.82
N VAL A 29 -2.77 -2.70 21.73
CA VAL A 29 -2.84 -1.34 22.24
C VAL A 29 -3.91 -1.29 23.32
N TRP A 30 -3.56 -0.81 24.51
CA TRP A 30 -4.45 -0.76 25.68
C TRP A 30 -5.14 -2.10 26.01
N GLY A 31 -4.43 -3.22 25.79
CA GLY A 31 -4.94 -4.56 26.09
C GLY A 31 -5.85 -5.16 25.01
N VAL A 32 -6.09 -4.47 23.90
CA VAL A 32 -6.85 -4.97 22.74
C VAL A 32 -5.89 -5.28 21.61
N SER A 33 -6.00 -6.47 21.01
CA SER A 33 -5.19 -6.85 19.83
C SER A 33 -5.66 -6.06 18.61
N LEU A 34 -4.71 -5.44 17.92
CA LEU A 34 -4.98 -4.66 16.70
C LEU A 34 -5.59 -5.54 15.59
N PHE A 35 -5.24 -6.83 15.59
CA PHE A 35 -5.67 -7.77 14.58
C PHE A 35 -7.09 -8.31 14.81
N ASP A 36 -7.70 -8.06 15.96
CA ASP A 36 -9.04 -8.55 16.30
C ASP A 36 -10.12 -7.85 15.48
N ASN A 37 -9.91 -6.56 15.18
CA ASN A 37 -10.83 -5.74 14.40
C ASN A 37 -10.83 -6.08 12.91
N ILE A 38 -9.79 -6.76 12.39
CA ILE A 38 -9.67 -7.08 10.98
C ILE A 38 -10.04 -8.54 10.65
N GLY A 39 -11.07 -8.71 9.83
CA GLY A 39 -11.42 -9.99 9.20
C GLY A 39 -10.65 -10.32 7.92
N ILE A 40 -10.85 -11.55 7.42
CA ILE A 40 -10.28 -12.04 6.14
C ILE A 40 -10.67 -11.14 4.95
N PHE A 41 -11.88 -10.58 4.97
CA PHE A 41 -12.36 -9.66 3.94
C PHE A 41 -11.47 -8.41 3.82
N HIS A 42 -11.07 -7.81 4.95
CA HIS A 42 -10.18 -6.66 4.96
C HIS A 42 -8.80 -7.02 4.40
N MET A 43 -8.26 -8.18 4.78
CA MET A 43 -6.95 -8.62 4.29
C MET A 43 -6.96 -8.86 2.78
N VAL A 44 -7.98 -9.55 2.26
CA VAL A 44 -8.08 -9.87 0.82
C VAL A 44 -8.33 -8.62 0.00
N SER A 45 -9.30 -7.78 0.39
CA SER A 45 -9.61 -6.55 -0.35
C SER A 45 -8.46 -5.54 -0.31
N PHE A 46 -7.79 -5.38 0.84
CA PHE A 46 -6.55 -4.61 0.94
C PHE A 46 -5.46 -5.16 0.01
N ALA A 47 -5.20 -6.47 0.05
CA ALA A 47 -4.15 -7.09 -0.76
C ALA A 47 -4.39 -6.92 -2.25
N MET A 48 -5.63 -7.10 -2.71
CA MET A 48 -6.01 -6.90 -4.12
C MET A 48 -5.72 -5.46 -4.57
N ILE A 49 -6.11 -4.46 -3.79
CA ILE A 49 -5.95 -3.06 -4.17
C ILE A 49 -4.48 -2.60 -4.03
N ASN A 50 -3.84 -2.94 -2.91
CA ASN A 50 -2.47 -2.55 -2.62
C ASN A 50 -1.48 -3.28 -3.55
N GLY A 51 -1.77 -4.51 -3.97
CA GLY A 51 -0.92 -5.29 -4.86
C GLY A 51 -0.71 -4.67 -6.25
N ILE A 52 -1.64 -3.83 -6.73
CA ILE A 52 -1.60 -3.18 -8.05
C ILE A 52 -0.35 -2.30 -8.21
N ILE A 53 0.16 -1.71 -7.13
CA ILE A 53 1.36 -0.87 -7.18
C ILE A 53 2.60 -1.67 -7.61
N THR A 54 2.66 -2.97 -7.31
CA THR A 54 3.85 -3.81 -7.53
C THR A 54 4.22 -3.92 -9.01
N PRO A 55 3.32 -4.33 -9.93
CA PRO A 55 3.62 -4.30 -11.35
C PRO A 55 3.89 -2.89 -11.89
N ALA A 56 3.27 -1.83 -11.32
CA ALA A 56 3.56 -0.46 -11.72
C ALA A 56 5.02 -0.09 -11.41
N LEU A 57 5.50 -0.39 -10.20
CA LEU A 57 6.90 -0.19 -9.81
C LEU A 57 7.86 -1.01 -10.67
N GLY A 58 7.52 -2.27 -10.99
CA GLY A 58 8.32 -3.10 -11.90
C GLY A 58 8.43 -2.52 -13.32
N LEU A 59 7.34 -1.96 -13.85
CA LEU A 59 7.34 -1.27 -15.15
C LEU A 59 8.15 0.02 -15.11
N LEU A 60 8.00 0.84 -14.05
CA LEU A 60 8.79 2.07 -13.88
C LEU A 60 10.29 1.75 -13.75
N GLN A 61 10.64 0.69 -13.02
CA GLN A 61 12.01 0.20 -12.93
C GLN A 61 12.56 -0.16 -14.32
N GLY A 62 11.81 -0.94 -15.10
CA GLY A 62 12.20 -1.30 -16.46
C GLY A 62 12.26 -0.11 -17.43
N ALA A 63 11.46 0.93 -17.18
CA ALA A 63 11.43 2.14 -18.01
C ALA A 63 12.60 3.10 -17.70
N PHE A 64 13.01 3.20 -16.44
CA PHE A 64 13.97 4.22 -16.00
C PHE A 64 15.37 3.70 -15.65
N ALA A 65 15.51 2.44 -15.21
CA ALA A 65 16.82 1.91 -14.84
C ALA A 65 17.67 1.68 -16.10
N LYS A 66 18.89 2.22 -16.12
CA LYS A 66 19.85 2.00 -17.22
C LYS A 66 20.61 0.69 -17.05
N ASN A 67 20.69 0.18 -15.82
CA ASN A 67 21.42 -1.03 -15.48
C ASN A 67 20.82 -1.72 -14.25
N LYS A 68 21.31 -2.92 -13.94
CA LYS A 68 20.81 -3.75 -12.83
C LYS A 68 21.05 -3.10 -11.45
N VAL A 69 22.13 -2.34 -11.29
CA VAL A 69 22.48 -1.66 -10.02
C VAL A 69 21.48 -0.53 -9.74
N GLU A 70 21.17 0.31 -10.73
CA GLU A 70 20.14 1.34 -10.62
C GLU A 70 18.77 0.74 -10.36
N GLY A 71 18.44 -0.36 -11.06
CA GLY A 71 17.21 -1.10 -10.80
C GLY A 71 17.10 -1.52 -9.33
N PHE A 72 18.16 -2.08 -8.77
CA PHE A 72 18.19 -2.48 -7.36
C PHE A 72 18.08 -1.28 -6.41
N ALA A 73 18.73 -0.16 -6.75
CA ALA A 73 18.61 1.08 -5.99
C ALA A 73 17.16 1.60 -5.96
N PHE A 74 16.43 1.53 -7.08
CA PHE A 74 15.02 1.92 -7.11
C PHE A 74 14.14 1.04 -6.20
N ILE A 75 14.32 -0.28 -6.21
CA ILE A 75 13.57 -1.18 -5.32
C ILE A 75 13.87 -0.88 -3.85
N LYS A 76 15.11 -0.58 -3.49
CA LYS A 76 15.44 -0.19 -2.12
C LYS A 76 14.85 1.17 -1.76
N GLY A 77 14.88 2.11 -2.70
CA GLY A 77 14.32 3.45 -2.54
C GLY A 77 12.80 3.43 -2.30
N THR A 78 12.05 2.52 -2.92
CA THR A 78 10.62 2.36 -2.63
C THR A 78 10.35 1.88 -1.21
N GLY A 79 11.34 1.28 -0.53
CA GLY A 79 11.30 0.97 0.89
C GLY A 79 11.12 2.20 1.79
N ILE A 80 11.49 3.40 1.33
CA ILE A 80 11.22 4.66 2.05
C ILE A 80 9.71 4.90 2.18
N LEU A 81 8.90 4.38 1.25
CA LEU A 81 7.43 4.46 1.33
C LEU A 81 6.88 3.69 2.54
N ALA A 82 7.64 2.77 3.14
CA ALA A 82 7.28 2.12 4.40
C ALA A 82 7.24 3.09 5.59
N LEU A 83 7.77 4.32 5.43
CA LEU A 83 7.69 5.37 6.46
C LEU A 83 6.36 6.14 6.42
N ILE A 84 5.53 5.99 5.38
CA ILE A 84 4.25 6.71 5.27
C ILE A 84 3.33 6.46 6.48
N PRO A 85 3.20 5.24 7.02
CA PRO A 85 2.45 4.99 8.25
C PRO A 85 2.97 5.78 9.45
N ALA A 86 4.28 5.94 9.58
CA ALA A 86 4.87 6.73 10.65
C ALA A 86 4.52 8.22 10.50
N LEU A 87 4.49 8.74 9.27
CA LEU A 87 4.08 10.12 9.01
C LEU A 87 2.62 10.38 9.37
N MET A 88 1.73 9.39 9.22
CA MET A 88 0.31 9.53 9.56
C MET A 88 0.03 9.66 11.05
N ILE A 89 0.99 9.32 11.92
CA ILE A 89 0.86 9.45 13.37
C ILE A 89 1.17 10.88 13.82
N LEU A 90 1.97 11.63 13.05
CA LEU A 90 2.39 12.99 13.41
C LEU A 90 1.17 13.94 13.44
N GLU A 91 1.13 14.79 14.45
CA GLU A 91 0.04 15.77 14.66
C GLU A 91 -0.22 16.64 13.42
N ALA A 92 0.84 17.02 12.71
CA ALA A 92 0.77 17.84 11.49
C ALA A 92 -0.05 17.20 10.35
N PHE A 93 -0.18 15.87 10.34
CA PHE A 93 -0.92 15.12 9.33
C PHE A 93 -2.23 14.55 9.85
N GLN A 94 -2.73 15.02 11.01
CA GLN A 94 -4.05 14.63 11.50
C GLN A 94 -5.17 15.47 10.84
N GLY A 95 -6.42 14.98 10.93
CA GLY A 95 -7.57 15.67 10.35
C GLY A 95 -7.51 15.72 8.82
N GLY A 96 -7.88 16.85 8.22
CA GLY A 96 -7.86 17.02 6.76
C GLY A 96 -6.44 17.00 6.16
N MET A 97 -5.41 17.31 6.95
CA MET A 97 -4.03 17.37 6.46
C MET A 97 -3.45 15.99 6.11
N GLN A 98 -4.07 14.90 6.57
CA GLN A 98 -3.68 13.54 6.20
C GLN A 98 -3.67 13.34 4.67
N TYR A 99 -4.55 14.03 3.95
CA TYR A 99 -4.69 13.86 2.50
C TYR A 99 -3.53 14.42 1.69
N VAL A 100 -2.67 15.24 2.28
CA VAL A 100 -1.40 15.65 1.65
C VAL A 100 -0.52 14.42 1.37
N LEU A 101 -0.56 13.42 2.26
CA LEU A 101 0.14 12.15 2.07
C LEU A 101 -0.50 11.28 0.98
N GLY A 102 -1.68 11.65 0.47
CA GLY A 102 -2.35 11.00 -0.66
C GLY A 102 -1.60 11.11 -1.99
N ILE A 103 -0.54 11.93 -2.06
CA ILE A 103 0.42 11.90 -3.18
C ILE A 103 1.14 10.54 -3.29
N PHE A 104 1.26 9.82 -2.17
CA PHE A 104 1.86 8.51 -2.18
C PHE A 104 0.80 7.44 -2.49
N PRO A 105 0.99 6.60 -3.52
CA PRO A 105 0.01 5.59 -3.91
C PRO A 105 -0.38 4.63 -2.77
N ASN A 106 0.58 4.27 -1.92
CA ASN A 106 0.37 3.38 -0.77
C ASN A 106 -0.49 4.01 0.34
N PHE A 107 -0.59 5.34 0.42
CA PHE A 107 -1.32 6.02 1.49
C PHE A 107 -2.77 5.56 1.59
N TRP A 108 -3.49 5.51 0.46
CA TRP A 108 -4.93 5.28 0.46
C TRP A 108 -5.32 3.92 1.03
N ALA A 109 -4.70 2.84 0.53
CA ALA A 109 -4.98 1.50 1.00
C ALA A 109 -4.51 1.30 2.45
N ILE A 110 -3.31 1.80 2.80
CA ILE A 110 -2.77 1.64 4.15
C ILE A 110 -3.58 2.45 5.17
N ARG A 111 -4.01 3.66 4.83
CA ARG A 111 -4.84 4.48 5.73
C ARG A 111 -6.18 3.81 6.03
N GLY A 112 -6.82 3.23 5.01
CA GLY A 112 -8.02 2.41 5.20
C GLY A 112 -7.76 1.25 6.16
N MET A 113 -6.67 0.49 5.93
CA MET A 113 -6.31 -0.63 6.81
C MET A 113 -6.00 -0.18 8.25
N LEU A 114 -5.35 0.96 8.43
CA LEU A 114 -5.08 1.53 9.75
C LEU A 114 -6.35 1.91 10.50
N LEU A 115 -7.38 2.40 9.80
CA LEU A 115 -8.66 2.72 10.43
C LEU A 115 -9.32 1.46 11.02
N GLU A 116 -9.21 0.32 10.33
CA GLU A 116 -9.75 -0.94 10.82
C GLU A 116 -8.87 -1.56 11.92
N LEU A 117 -7.54 -1.47 11.81
CA LEU A 117 -6.62 -1.95 12.85
C LEU A 117 -6.72 -1.12 14.14
N MET A 118 -6.81 0.20 14.01
CA MET A 118 -6.84 1.18 15.09
C MET A 118 -7.95 2.21 14.81
N PRO A 119 -9.20 1.92 15.21
CA PRO A 119 -10.32 2.83 15.01
C PRO A 119 -10.15 4.11 15.84
N MET A 120 -9.52 5.11 15.23
CA MET A 120 -9.41 6.46 15.79
C MET A 120 -10.38 7.36 15.04
N GLU A 121 -11.48 7.73 15.70
CA GLU A 121 -12.47 8.61 15.09
C GLU A 121 -11.89 10.00 14.84
N ASN A 122 -12.04 10.46 13.60
CA ASN A 122 -11.73 11.81 13.18
C ASN A 122 -12.75 12.18 12.10
N GLY A 123 -13.35 13.37 12.19
CA GLY A 123 -14.35 13.84 11.22
C GLY A 123 -13.84 13.91 9.78
N ALA A 124 -12.52 13.89 9.58
CA ALA A 124 -11.93 13.83 8.25
C ALA A 124 -11.78 12.40 7.69
N ASN A 125 -11.98 11.33 8.46
CA ASN A 125 -11.77 9.97 7.97
C ASN A 125 -12.85 9.55 6.96
N LEU A 126 -12.43 8.88 5.89
CA LEU A 126 -13.36 8.20 4.97
C LEU A 126 -13.70 6.81 5.49
N SER A 127 -14.72 6.19 4.90
CA SER A 127 -14.98 4.77 5.14
C SER A 127 -13.90 3.90 4.49
N TYR A 128 -13.64 2.72 5.06
CA TYR A 128 -12.68 1.75 4.53
C TYR A 128 -12.88 1.45 3.02
N PRO A 129 -14.11 1.15 2.53
CA PRO A 129 -14.32 0.92 1.10
C PRO A 129 -13.97 2.12 0.23
N LEU A 130 -14.18 3.35 0.73
CA LEU A 130 -13.88 4.56 -0.03
C LEU A 130 -12.38 4.81 -0.11
N TYR A 131 -11.63 4.56 0.96
CA TYR A 131 -10.16 4.54 0.93
C TYR A 131 -9.62 3.54 -0.09
N LEU A 132 -10.17 2.32 -0.10
CA LEU A 132 -9.81 1.29 -1.08
C LEU A 132 -10.16 1.69 -2.52
N LEU A 133 -11.34 2.29 -2.74
CA LEU A 133 -11.77 2.75 -4.06
C LEU A 133 -10.78 3.79 -4.62
N ILE A 134 -10.43 4.80 -3.82
CA ILE A 134 -9.48 5.84 -4.24
C ILE A 134 -8.09 5.22 -4.50
N GLY A 135 -7.62 4.35 -3.60
CA GLY A 135 -6.35 3.64 -3.79
C GLY A 135 -6.33 2.77 -5.04
N GLY A 136 -7.42 2.08 -5.35
CA GLY A 136 -7.57 1.26 -6.55
C GLY A 136 -7.52 2.11 -7.83
N VAL A 137 -8.30 3.18 -7.88
CA VAL A 137 -8.29 4.12 -9.02
C VAL A 137 -6.90 4.73 -9.21
N TYR A 138 -6.28 5.20 -8.12
CA TYR A 138 -4.95 5.78 -8.15
C TYR A 138 -3.89 4.79 -8.67
N ASN A 139 -3.86 3.58 -8.11
CA ASN A 139 -2.88 2.56 -8.50
C ASN A 139 -3.10 2.08 -9.94
N LEU A 140 -4.34 2.01 -10.42
CA LEU A 140 -4.64 1.69 -11.82
C LEU A 140 -4.15 2.77 -12.77
N ILE A 141 -4.38 4.05 -12.45
CA ILE A 141 -3.85 5.17 -13.23
C ILE A 141 -2.32 5.09 -13.28
N LEU A 142 -1.68 4.86 -12.14
CA LEU A 142 -0.22 4.72 -12.05
C LEU A 142 0.29 3.55 -12.90
N LEU A 143 -0.40 2.40 -12.86
CA LEU A 143 -0.07 1.22 -13.67
C LEU A 143 -0.17 1.52 -15.17
N ILE A 144 -1.23 2.18 -15.61
CA ILE A 144 -1.43 2.56 -17.01
C ILE A 144 -0.33 3.53 -17.47
N VAL A 145 0.00 4.53 -16.65
CA VAL A 145 1.08 5.48 -16.94
C VAL A 145 2.43 4.76 -17.01
N ALA A 146 2.75 3.92 -16.03
CA ALA A 146 3.98 3.14 -15.99
C ALA A 146 4.12 2.23 -17.22
N TYR A 147 3.03 1.60 -17.64
CA TYR A 147 3.00 0.76 -18.83
C TYR A 147 3.29 1.56 -20.11
N ARG A 148 2.68 2.75 -20.26
CA ARG A 148 2.96 3.64 -21.40
C ARG A 148 4.42 4.10 -21.44
N LEU A 149 4.99 4.43 -20.27
CA LEU A 149 6.39 4.83 -20.17
C LEU A 149 7.34 3.68 -20.53
N PHE A 150 7.04 2.47 -20.05
CA PHE A 150 7.79 1.27 -20.39
C PHE A 150 7.76 0.97 -21.89
N LEU A 151 6.59 1.02 -22.53
CA LEU A 151 6.49 0.80 -23.98
C LEU A 151 7.27 1.82 -24.78
N LYS A 152 7.21 3.10 -24.40
CA LYS A 152 8.03 4.14 -25.04
C LYS A 152 9.51 3.78 -24.99
N LYS A 153 10.02 3.29 -23.86
CA LYS A 153 11.43 2.89 -23.73
C LYS A 153 11.76 1.62 -24.51
N ALA A 154 10.86 0.64 -24.55
CA ALA A 154 11.09 -0.65 -25.19
C ALA A 154 11.02 -0.63 -26.72
N GLN A 155 10.38 0.40 -27.30
CA GLN A 155 10.31 0.60 -28.76
C GLN A 155 11.51 1.37 -29.33
N TYR A 156 12.44 1.85 -28.49
CA TYR A 156 13.75 2.38 -28.87
C TYR A 156 14.85 1.38 -28.55
#